data_AF-A0A5C7TGL3-F1
#
_entry.id   AF-A0A5C7TGL3-F1
#
_cell.length_a   1.000
_cell.length_b   1.000
_cell.length_c   1.000
_cell.angle_alpha   90.00
_cell.angle_beta   90.00
_cell.angle_gamma   90.00
#
_symmetry.space_group_name_H-M   'P 1'
#
loop_
_entity.id
_entity.type
_entity.pdbx_description
1 polymer ?
#
loop_
_entity_poly.entity_id
_entity_poly.type
_entity_poly.pdbx_seq_one_letter_code
_entity_poly.pdbx_strand_id
1 'polypeptide(L)'
;MTRPRQRKYLSLVRAETATVLTEPSLRKLIFFLCFSVLILIGLFFGSINQHVAELNYFIAKAELRVVDIALLFLLLGFAIGLSLSLTILVKLRTKRWINRAMSKT
;
A
#
# COMPACT_ATOMS: atom_id res chain seq x y z
N MET A 1 14.83 -36.24 -15.07
CA MET A 1 13.73 -36.40 -16.06
C MET A 1 12.39 -36.39 -15.31
N THR A 2 11.67 -35.25 -15.27
CA THR A 2 10.39 -35.16 -14.54
C THR A 2 9.30 -35.92 -15.29
N ARG A 3 8.60 -36.86 -14.62
CA ARG A 3 7.57 -37.70 -15.23
C ARG A 3 6.45 -36.83 -15.85
N PRO A 4 5.91 -37.17 -17.03
CA PRO A 4 4.99 -36.31 -17.79
C PRO A 4 3.71 -35.92 -17.00
N ARG A 5 3.24 -36.77 -16.09
CA ARG A 5 2.15 -36.44 -15.14
C ARG A 5 2.49 -35.26 -14.23
N GLN A 6 3.70 -35.23 -13.66
CA GLN A 6 4.15 -34.16 -12.76
C GLN A 6 4.22 -32.81 -13.46
N ARG A 7 4.64 -32.78 -14.74
CA ARG A 7 4.61 -31.54 -15.55
C ARG A 7 3.20 -31.00 -15.72
N LYS A 8 2.22 -31.89 -15.97
CA LYS A 8 0.83 -31.49 -16.17
C LYS A 8 0.21 -30.94 -14.88
N TYR A 9 0.49 -31.55 -13.74
CA TYR A 9 0.05 -31.03 -12.43
C TYR A 9 0.67 -29.66 -12.12
N LEU A 10 1.98 -29.50 -12.31
CA LEU A 10 2.66 -28.22 -12.11
C LEU A 10 2.14 -27.12 -13.05
N SER A 11 1.81 -27.45 -14.30
CA SER A 11 1.21 -26.48 -15.22
C SER A 11 -0.21 -26.09 -14.83
N LEU A 12 -1.00 -27.03 -14.31
CA LEU A 12 -2.38 -26.75 -13.87
C LEU A 12 -2.37 -25.87 -12.62
N VAL A 13 -1.56 -26.19 -11.62
CA VAL A 13 -1.40 -25.37 -10.39
C VAL A 13 -0.87 -23.97 -10.74
N ARG A 14 0.06 -23.86 -11.69
CA ARG A 14 0.57 -22.55 -12.15
C ARG A 14 -0.50 -21.74 -12.90
N ALA A 15 -1.36 -22.37 -13.69
CA ALA A 15 -2.45 -21.70 -14.37
C ALA A 15 -3.54 -21.24 -13.38
N GLU A 16 -3.85 -22.06 -12.37
CA GLU A 16 -4.82 -21.76 -11.33
C GLU A 16 -4.35 -20.60 -10.44
N THR A 17 -3.09 -20.61 -10.00
CA THR A 17 -2.49 -19.48 -9.27
C THR A 17 -2.42 -18.20 -10.11
N ALA A 18 -2.12 -18.30 -11.40
CA ALA A 18 -2.09 -17.13 -12.29
C ALA A 18 -3.49 -16.53 -12.52
N THR A 19 -4.51 -17.35 -12.66
CA THR A 19 -5.90 -16.91 -12.84
C THR A 19 -6.46 -16.26 -11.58
N VAL A 20 -6.20 -16.86 -10.42
CA VAL A 20 -6.51 -16.30 -9.10
C VAL A 20 -5.84 -14.93 -8.91
N LEU A 21 -4.53 -14.82 -9.20
CA LEU A 21 -3.82 -13.54 -9.18
C LEU A 21 -4.30 -12.56 -10.26
N THR A 22 -5.06 -12.99 -11.27
CA THR A 22 -5.58 -12.09 -12.29
C THR A 22 -6.82 -11.32 -11.90
N GLU A 23 -7.60 -11.84 -10.94
CA GLU A 23 -8.84 -11.20 -10.51
C GLU A 23 -8.59 -9.83 -9.86
N PRO A 24 -9.19 -8.75 -10.39
CA PRO A 24 -8.94 -7.39 -9.93
C PRO A 24 -9.42 -7.15 -8.48
N SER A 25 -10.38 -7.93 -7.98
CA SER A 25 -10.83 -7.94 -6.59
C SER A 25 -9.78 -8.55 -5.66
N LEU A 26 -9.25 -9.71 -6.02
CA LEU A 26 -8.27 -10.41 -5.20
C LEU A 26 -6.93 -9.68 -5.14
N ARG A 27 -6.45 -9.11 -6.25
CA ARG A 27 -5.21 -8.30 -6.24
C ARG A 27 -5.30 -7.13 -5.25
N LYS A 28 -6.45 -6.45 -5.21
CA LYS A 28 -6.70 -5.36 -4.27
C LYS A 28 -6.71 -5.88 -2.84
N LEU A 29 -7.38 -7.01 -2.60
CA LEU A 29 -7.40 -7.64 -1.28
C LEU A 29 -5.98 -7.97 -0.80
N ILE A 30 -5.17 -8.64 -1.63
CA ILE A 30 -3.78 -8.99 -1.33
C ILE A 30 -2.96 -7.73 -1.04
N PHE A 31 -3.12 -6.68 -1.84
CA PHE A 31 -2.43 -5.41 -1.63
C PHE A 31 -2.79 -4.79 -0.27
N PHE A 32 -4.09 -4.68 0.04
CA PHE A 32 -4.55 -4.15 1.32
C PHE A 32 -4.06 -4.99 2.50
N LEU A 33 -4.11 -6.32 2.38
CA LEU A 33 -3.65 -7.23 3.42
C LEU A 33 -2.15 -7.07 3.67
N CYS A 34 -1.35 -7.08 2.60
CA CYS A 34 0.10 -6.90 2.68
C CYS A 34 0.46 -5.53 3.30
N PHE A 35 -0.20 -4.47 2.87
CA PHE A 35 -0.01 -3.12 3.41
C PHE A 35 -0.38 -3.05 4.90
N SER A 36 -1.50 -3.66 5.30
CA SER A 36 -1.94 -3.70 6.71
C SER A 36 -0.95 -4.46 7.60
N VAL A 37 -0.41 -5.58 7.12
CA VAL A 37 0.59 -6.37 7.85
C VAL A 37 1.87 -5.56 8.06
N LEU A 38 2.33 -4.84 7.03
CA LEU A 38 3.52 -3.97 7.16
C LEU A 38 3.33 -2.86 8.19
N ILE A 39 2.14 -2.23 8.23
CA ILE A 39 1.81 -1.23 9.26
C ILE A 39 1.81 -1.87 10.66
N LEU A 40 1.17 -3.03 10.81
CA LEU A 40 1.09 -3.72 12.10
C LEU A 40 2.48 -4.12 12.61
N ILE A 41 3.36 -4.60 11.73
CA ILE A 41 4.75 -4.87 12.05
C ILE A 41 5.43 -3.59 12.55
N GLY A 42 5.33 -2.49 11.81
CA GLY A 42 5.92 -1.21 12.22
C GLY A 42 5.41 -0.73 13.59
N LEU A 43 4.11 -0.83 13.83
CA LEU A 43 3.48 -0.48 15.11
C LEU A 43 3.96 -1.38 16.25
N PHE A 44 4.05 -2.69 16.02
CA PHE A 44 4.44 -3.66 17.02
C PHE A 44 5.91 -3.47 17.44
N PHE A 45 6.81 -3.31 16.46
CA PHE A 45 8.21 -3.00 16.71
C PHE A 45 8.39 -1.64 17.40
N GLY A 46 7.61 -0.62 17.02
CA GLY A 46 7.61 0.67 17.70
C GLY A 46 7.09 0.59 19.14
N SER A 47 6.06 -0.21 19.40
CA SER A 47 5.47 -0.38 20.72
C SER A 47 6.35 -1.16 21.69
N ILE A 48 7.07 -2.17 21.20
CA ILE A 48 8.00 -2.96 22.02
C ILE A 48 9.24 -2.13 22.36
N ASN A 49 9.71 -1.33 21.40
CA ASN A 49 10.84 -0.44 21.62
C ASN A 49 10.38 0.88 22.26
N GLN A 50 10.15 0.85 23.57
CA GLN A 50 10.00 2.07 24.38
C GLN A 50 11.29 2.89 24.51
N HIS A 51 12.34 2.49 23.81
CA HIS A 51 13.60 3.22 23.76
C HIS A 51 13.33 4.64 23.23
N VAL A 52 13.68 5.63 24.05
CA VAL A 52 13.57 7.04 23.70
C VAL A 52 14.77 7.36 22.81
N ALA A 53 14.52 7.87 21.61
CA ALA A 53 15.55 8.42 20.76
C ALA A 53 15.67 9.92 21.08
N GLU A 54 16.85 10.36 21.48
CA GLU A 54 17.16 11.79 21.56
C GLU A 54 17.37 12.33 20.14
N LEU A 55 16.40 13.09 19.66
CA LEU A 55 16.55 13.90 18.45
C LEU A 55 17.07 15.28 18.87
N ASN A 56 18.37 15.49 18.66
CA ASN A 56 18.97 16.82 18.69
C ASN A 56 18.60 17.57 17.42
N TYR A 57 17.54 18.38 17.46
CA TYR A 57 17.37 19.43 16.47
C TYR A 57 18.39 20.53 16.74
N PHE A 58 18.80 21.26 15.70
CA PHE A 58 19.84 22.29 15.77
C PHE A 58 19.60 23.37 16.86
N ILE A 59 18.34 23.55 17.29
CA ILE A 59 17.91 24.55 18.27
C ILE A 59 17.21 23.92 19.51
N ALA A 60 16.79 22.64 19.45
CA ALA A 60 16.00 22.02 20.51
C ALA A 60 16.22 20.51 20.59
N LYS A 61 16.15 19.96 21.80
CA LYS A 61 16.11 18.52 22.02
C LYS A 61 14.67 18.04 22.05
N ALA A 62 14.34 17.01 21.29
CA ALA A 62 13.10 16.28 21.47
C ALA A 62 13.41 14.83 21.82
N GLU A 63 12.81 14.38 22.91
CA GLU A 63 12.74 12.98 23.28
C GLU A 63 11.52 12.38 22.59
N LEU A 64 11.77 11.69 21.47
CA LEU A 64 10.72 11.01 20.72
C LEU A 64 10.92 9.52 20.87
N ARG A 65 9.84 8.81 21.22
CA ARG A 65 9.88 7.35 21.23
C ARG A 65 9.87 6.87 19.78
N VAL A 66 10.41 5.67 19.54
CA VAL A 66 10.38 5.04 18.21
C VAL A 66 8.96 4.95 17.66
N VAL A 67 7.96 4.70 18.51
CA VAL A 67 6.54 4.69 18.13
C VAL A 67 6.05 6.05 17.62
N ASP A 68 6.52 7.17 18.19
CA ASP A 68 6.10 8.50 17.79
C ASP A 68 6.65 8.85 16.40
N ILE A 69 7.90 8.45 16.12
CA ILE A 69 8.52 8.57 14.79
C ILE A 69 7.78 7.72 13.76
N ALA A 70 7.47 6.46 14.08
CA ALA A 70 6.72 5.57 13.20
C ALA A 70 5.31 6.13 12.88
N LEU A 71 4.63 6.71 13.88
CA LEU A 71 3.33 7.35 13.71
C LEU A 71 3.42 8.58 12.80
N LEU A 72 4.45 9.42 12.96
CA LEU A 72 4.67 10.58 12.09
C LEU A 72 4.89 10.15 10.63
N PHE A 73 5.69 9.12 10.39
CA PHE A 73 5.90 8.58 9.04
C PHE A 73 4.62 7.99 8.44
N LEU A 74 3.81 7.29 9.24
CA LEU A 74 2.53 6.75 8.80
C LEU A 74 1.54 7.86 8.42
N LEU A 75 1.42 8.89 9.26
CA LEU A 75 0.55 10.04 9.01
C LEU A 75 0.99 10.80 7.75
N LEU A 76 2.29 11.03 7.58
CA LEU A 76 2.84 11.72 6.42
C LEU A 76 2.62 10.92 5.12
N GLY A 77 2.93 9.62 5.14
CA GLY A 77 2.72 8.73 4.01
C GLY A 77 1.24 8.64 3.62
N PHE A 78 0.35 8.55 4.61
CA PHE A 78 -1.09 8.58 4.37
C PHE A 78 -1.56 9.91 3.77
N ALA A 79 -1.11 11.05 4.31
CA ALA A 79 -1.46 12.37 3.81
C ALA A 79 -1.02 12.58 2.34
N ILE A 80 0.19 12.15 2.00
CA ILE A 80 0.73 12.21 0.63
C ILE A 80 -0.09 11.29 -0.31
N GLY A 81 -0.31 10.04 0.10
CA GLY A 81 -1.09 9.07 -0.67
C GLY A 81 -2.52 9.53 -0.93
N LEU A 82 -3.17 10.11 0.09
CA LEU A 82 -4.51 10.67 -0.02
C LEU A 82 -4.54 11.86 -0.97
N SER A 83 -3.57 12.78 -0.87
CA SER A 83 -3.48 13.97 -1.71
C SER A 83 -3.30 13.62 -3.19
N LEU A 84 -2.42 12.66 -3.51
CA LEU A 84 -2.23 12.14 -4.87
C LEU A 84 -3.51 11.48 -5.39
N SER A 85 -4.13 10.63 -4.58
CA SER A 85 -5.38 9.93 -4.94
C SER A 85 -6.50 10.91 -5.24
N LEU A 86 -6.65 11.95 -4.42
CA LEU A 86 -7.66 12.98 -4.60
C LEU A 86 -7.41 13.78 -5.88
N THR A 87 -6.16 14.14 -6.16
CA THR A 87 -5.76 14.84 -7.39
C THR A 87 -6.10 14.03 -8.64
N ILE A 88 -5.80 12.73 -8.63
CA ILE A 88 -6.14 11.82 -9.73
C ILE A 88 -7.66 11.71 -9.89
N LEU A 89 -8.39 11.55 -8.79
CA LEU A 89 -9.84 11.44 -8.81
C LEU A 89 -10.49 12.69 -9.41
N VAL A 90 -10.05 13.88 -9.00
CA VAL A 90 -10.53 15.16 -9.54
C VAL A 90 -10.22 15.24 -11.03
N LYS A 91 -8.98 14.96 -11.45
CA LYS A 91 -8.59 14.99 -12.88
C LYS A 91 -9.44 14.04 -13.74
N LEU A 92 -9.68 12.83 -13.27
CA LEU A 92 -10.50 11.83 -13.98
C LEU A 92 -11.98 12.24 -14.02
N ARG A 93 -12.52 12.82 -12.94
CA ARG A 93 -13.87 13.36 -12.92
C ARG A 93 -13.99 14.51 -13.91
N THR A 94 -13.15 15.54 -13.83
CA THR A 94 -13.24 16.72 -14.71
C THR A 94 -13.16 16.37 -16.20
N LYS A 95 -12.25 15.47 -16.60
CA LYS A 95 -12.19 14.97 -18.01
C LYS A 95 -13.52 14.35 -18.48
N ARG A 96 -14.19 13.58 -17.62
CA ARG A 96 -15.48 12.95 -17.98
C ARG A 96 -16.60 13.97 -18.16
N TRP A 97 -16.56 15.08 -17.42
CA TRP A 97 -17.58 16.13 -17.53
C TRP A 97 -17.39 16.94 -18.81
N ILE A 98 -16.14 17.30 -19.15
CA ILE A 98 -15.81 18.01 -20.39
C ILE A 98 -16.20 17.20 -21.62
N ASN A 99 -15.89 15.89 -21.65
CA ASN A 99 -16.24 15.04 -22.79
C ASN A 99 -17.77 14.90 -22.98
N ARG A 100 -18.55 14.92 -21.89
CA ARG A 100 -20.02 14.90 -21.97
C ARG A 100 -20.61 16.22 -22.45
N ALA A 101 -19.96 17.35 -22.13
CA ALA A 101 -20.39 18.66 -22.62
C ALA A 101 -20.15 18.79 -24.13
N MET A 102 -18.99 18.33 -24.62
CA MET A 102 -18.69 18.37 -26.05
C MET A 102 -19.49 17.38 -26.90
N SER A 103 -19.96 16.25 -26.36
CA SER A 103 -20.79 15.32 -27.15
C SER A 103 -22.26 15.77 -27.28
N LYS A 104 -22.66 16.86 -26.61
CA LYS A 104 -24.01 17.44 -26.70
C LYS A 104 -24.06 18.67 -27.62
N THR A 105 -22.93 19.09 -28.15
CA THR A 105 -22.79 20.15 -29.16
C THR A 105 -22.52 19.49 -30.51
#